data_AF-A0A3P8WY75-F1
#
_entry.id   AF-A0A3P8WY75-F1
#
_cell.length_a   1.000
_cell.length_b   1.000
_cell.length_c   1.000
_cell.angle_alpha   90.00
_cell.angle_beta   90.00
_cell.angle_gamma   90.00
#
_symmetry.space_group_name_H-M   'P 1'
#
loop_
_entity.id
_entity.type
_entity.pdbx_description
1 polymer ?
#
loop_
_entity_poly.entity_id
_entity_poly.type
_entity_poly.pdbx_seq_one_letter_code
_entity_poly.pdbx_strand_id
1 'polypeptide(L)'
;ATAPDCQEKSALLSLSLVLEIVPKYFYHWSLNEIPRNSICKPSRDDWKGGLDAMSFSLDFQKSLNACILEVHRRADGNTDPHLCDFLEQNFLEDSYDTIKKLGDYNKSLTSITASDTHGSLGEYLFDKHTL
;
A
#
# COMPACT_ATOMS: atom_id res chain seq x y z
N ALA A 1 -8.38 19.77 -14.76
CA ALA A 1 -7.94 19.12 -13.51
C ALA A 1 -7.81 17.64 -13.82
N THR A 2 -6.61 17.21 -14.17
CA THR A 2 -6.31 15.87 -14.66
C THR A 2 -6.41 14.90 -13.48
N ALA A 3 -7.25 13.86 -13.62
CA ALA A 3 -7.28 12.76 -12.66
C ALA A 3 -5.87 12.17 -12.51
N PRO A 4 -5.43 11.75 -11.32
CA PRO A 4 -4.13 11.12 -11.16
C PRO A 4 -4.10 9.85 -12.00
N ASP A 5 -3.10 9.78 -12.87
CA ASP A 5 -2.94 8.78 -13.92
C ASP A 5 -2.99 7.36 -13.33
N CYS A 6 -3.90 6.55 -13.85
CA CYS A 6 -4.12 5.16 -13.43
C CYS A 6 -2.87 4.30 -13.74
N GLN A 7 -1.97 4.78 -14.60
CA GLN A 7 -0.72 4.11 -14.97
C GLN A 7 0.34 4.12 -13.85
N GLU A 8 0.30 5.07 -12.91
CA GLU A 8 1.32 5.19 -11.85
C GLU A 8 0.98 4.31 -10.61
N LYS A 9 -0.26 3.82 -10.53
CA LYS A 9 -0.77 3.02 -9.40
C LYS A 9 -0.51 1.52 -9.54
N SER A 10 0.13 1.08 -10.64
CA SER A 10 0.26 -0.33 -11.01
C SER A 10 1.53 -1.01 -10.48
N ALA A 11 2.53 -0.28 -9.97
CA ALA A 11 3.84 -0.86 -9.67
C ALA A 11 3.95 -1.52 -8.28
N LEU A 12 2.94 -1.38 -7.44
CA LEU A 12 2.95 -1.92 -6.07
C LEU A 12 1.54 -2.38 -5.69
N LEU A 13 0.86 -3.11 -6.57
CA LEU A 13 0.00 -4.17 -6.05
C LEU A 13 0.94 -4.97 -5.13
N SER A 14 0.78 -4.81 -3.82
CA SER A 14 1.56 -5.48 -2.77
C SER A 14 1.92 -6.86 -3.27
N LEU A 15 3.18 -7.31 -3.13
CA LEU A 15 3.59 -8.64 -3.59
C LEU A 15 2.58 -9.72 -3.15
N SER A 16 1.87 -9.54 -2.04
CA SER A 16 0.76 -10.41 -1.61
C SER A 16 -0.50 -10.33 -2.51
N LEU A 17 -0.93 -9.14 -2.94
CA LEU A 17 -2.09 -8.98 -3.83
C LEU A 17 -1.83 -9.62 -5.21
N VAL A 18 -0.65 -9.46 -5.82
CA VAL A 18 -0.35 -10.09 -7.13
C VAL A 18 -0.08 -11.58 -7.01
N LEU A 19 0.64 -12.04 -5.99
CA LEU A 19 0.98 -13.46 -5.85
C LEU A 19 -0.18 -14.31 -5.31
N GLU A 20 -1.17 -13.75 -4.62
CA GLU A 20 -2.27 -14.55 -4.04
C GLU A 20 -3.60 -14.42 -4.79
N ILE A 21 -3.95 -13.25 -5.34
CA ILE A 21 -5.21 -13.06 -6.12
C ILE A 21 -5.10 -13.62 -7.53
N VAL A 22 -4.02 -13.27 -8.23
CA VAL A 22 -3.88 -13.56 -9.66
C VAL A 22 -3.86 -15.08 -9.92
N PRO A 23 -3.26 -15.92 -9.08
CA PRO A 23 -3.42 -17.36 -9.25
C PRO A 23 -4.87 -17.78 -8.93
N LYS A 24 -5.39 -17.49 -7.72
CA LYS A 24 -6.64 -18.12 -7.24
C LYS A 24 -7.91 -17.74 -8.01
N TYR A 25 -8.02 -16.52 -8.53
CA TYR A 25 -9.24 -16.03 -9.21
C TYR A 25 -9.10 -15.95 -10.74
N PHE A 26 -7.87 -15.99 -11.24
CA PHE A 26 -7.55 -15.76 -12.65
C PHE A 26 -7.17 -17.02 -13.42
N TYR A 27 -7.28 -18.23 -12.83
CA TYR A 27 -7.14 -19.50 -13.57
C TYR A 27 -8.21 -19.69 -14.66
N HIS A 28 -9.33 -18.96 -14.62
CA HIS A 28 -10.38 -19.02 -15.67
C HIS A 28 -10.26 -17.89 -16.72
N TRP A 29 -9.49 -16.82 -16.45
CA TRP A 29 -9.25 -15.73 -17.38
C TRP A 29 -7.84 -15.85 -17.99
N SER A 30 -7.74 -16.62 -19.08
CA SER A 30 -6.64 -16.60 -20.06
C SER A 30 -5.27 -16.14 -19.56
N LEU A 31 -4.65 -16.96 -18.71
CA LEU A 31 -3.33 -16.75 -18.09
C LEU A 31 -2.16 -16.99 -19.07
N ASN A 32 -2.17 -16.37 -20.25
CA ASN A 32 -1.07 -16.52 -21.23
C ASN A 32 -0.29 -15.23 -21.54
N GLU A 33 -0.62 -14.06 -20.95
CA GLU A 33 -0.02 -12.80 -21.41
C GLU A 33 0.38 -11.79 -20.32
N ILE A 34 0.68 -12.20 -19.08
CA ILE A 34 1.41 -11.28 -18.18
C ILE A 34 2.91 -11.49 -18.43
N PRO A 35 3.60 -10.58 -19.16
CA PRO A 35 5.03 -10.71 -19.37
C PRO A 35 5.74 -10.68 -18.02
N ARG A 36 6.64 -11.65 -17.81
CA ARG A 36 7.47 -11.82 -16.59
C ARG A 36 8.32 -10.58 -16.23
N ASN A 37 8.35 -9.55 -17.09
CA ASN A 37 9.12 -8.32 -16.94
C ASN A 37 8.24 -7.06 -16.77
N SER A 38 6.98 -7.19 -16.35
CA SER A 38 6.03 -6.06 -16.20
C SER A 38 6.24 -5.21 -14.95
N ILE A 39 7.23 -5.51 -14.11
CA ILE A 39 7.52 -4.70 -12.92
C ILE A 39 8.31 -3.48 -13.36
N CYS A 40 7.63 -2.34 -13.44
CA CYS A 40 8.26 -1.05 -13.66
C CYS A 40 9.13 -0.68 -12.46
N LYS A 41 10.21 0.08 -12.72
CA LYS A 41 10.99 0.71 -11.64
C LYS A 41 10.06 1.61 -10.81
N PRO A 42 10.25 1.68 -9.49
CA PRO A 42 9.48 2.58 -8.65
C PRO A 42 9.71 4.04 -9.10
N SER A 43 8.68 4.88 -8.98
CA SER A 43 8.78 6.31 -9.30
C SER A 43 9.69 7.08 -8.33
N ARG A 44 9.97 6.50 -7.16
CA ARG A 44 10.81 7.04 -6.11
C ARG A 44 11.56 5.92 -5.40
N ASP A 45 12.87 6.06 -5.25
CA ASP A 45 13.77 5.09 -4.63
C ASP A 45 14.53 5.62 -3.40
N ASP A 46 14.52 6.94 -3.17
CA ASP A 46 15.19 7.58 -2.01
C ASP A 46 14.24 8.36 -1.07
N TRP A 47 14.62 8.41 0.22
CA TRP A 47 13.92 9.10 1.31
C TRP A 47 14.87 10.02 2.08
N LYS A 48 14.41 11.21 2.45
CA LYS A 48 15.23 12.18 3.20
C LYS A 48 15.45 11.81 4.67
N GLY A 49 14.62 10.93 5.22
CA GLY A 49 14.64 10.48 6.61
C GLY A 49 13.45 9.57 6.94
N GLY A 50 13.37 9.10 8.19
CA GLY A 50 12.33 8.15 8.61
C GLY A 50 10.90 8.69 8.44
N LEU A 51 10.69 9.97 8.74
CA LEU A 51 9.38 10.61 8.61
C LEU A 51 8.90 10.70 7.15
N ASP A 52 9.80 11.01 6.22
CA ASP A 52 9.49 11.10 4.78
C ASP A 52 9.14 9.71 4.21
N ALA A 53 9.89 8.68 4.61
CA ALA A 53 9.61 7.29 4.23
C ALA A 53 8.26 6.80 4.78
N MET A 54 7.96 7.07 6.06
CA MET A 54 6.69 6.67 6.69
C MET A 54 5.49 7.44 6.12
N SER A 55 5.66 8.72 5.78
CA SER A 55 4.60 9.53 5.16
C SER A 55 4.25 9.00 3.78
N PHE A 56 5.27 8.71 2.95
CA PHE A 56 5.03 8.11 1.65
C PHE A 56 4.40 6.73 1.76
N SER A 57 4.88 5.88 2.66
CA SER A 57 4.33 4.54 2.87
C SER A 57 2.85 4.60 3.27
N LEU A 58 2.48 5.55 4.12
CA LEU A 58 1.10 5.78 4.53
C LEU A 58 0.22 6.20 3.35
N ASP A 59 0.65 7.17 2.56
CA ASP A 59 -0.12 7.65 1.41
C ASP A 59 -0.22 6.60 0.31
N PHE A 60 0.86 5.83 0.12
CA PHE A 60 0.88 4.68 -0.75
C PHE A 60 -0.15 3.63 -0.32
N GLN A 61 -0.17 3.24 0.97
CA GLN A 61 -1.13 2.27 1.50
C GLN A 61 -2.58 2.77 1.38
N LYS A 62 -2.85 4.06 1.60
CA LYS A 62 -4.18 4.65 1.38
C LYS A 62 -4.60 4.56 -0.09
N SER A 63 -3.70 4.86 -1.02
CA SER A 63 -3.97 4.76 -2.46
C SER A 63 -4.24 3.32 -2.88
N LEU A 64 -3.48 2.37 -2.34
CA LEU A 64 -3.69 0.93 -2.54
C LEU A 64 -5.07 0.50 -2.01
N ASN A 65 -5.42 0.90 -0.78
CA ASN A 65 -6.74 0.61 -0.22
C ASN A 65 -7.89 1.19 -1.07
N ALA A 66 -7.73 2.40 -1.60
CA ALA A 66 -8.70 2.99 -2.52
C ALA A 66 -8.85 2.18 -3.83
N CYS A 67 -7.75 1.62 -4.35
CA CYS A 67 -7.79 0.74 -5.51
C CYS A 67 -8.56 -0.55 -5.20
N ILE A 68 -8.30 -1.17 -4.04
CA ILE A 68 -8.98 -2.40 -3.61
C ILE A 68 -10.48 -2.16 -3.42
N LEU A 69 -10.87 -1.05 -2.81
CA LEU A 69 -12.29 -0.68 -2.65
C LEU A 69 -12.98 -0.45 -4.01
N GLU A 70 -12.28 0.08 -5.01
CA GLU A 70 -12.84 0.20 -6.35
C GLU A 70 -13.01 -1.16 -7.04
N VAL A 71 -12.09 -2.11 -6.82
CA VAL A 71 -12.25 -3.50 -7.30
C VAL A 71 -13.43 -4.16 -6.59
N HIS A 72 -13.54 -4.03 -5.27
CA HIS A 72 -14.65 -4.55 -4.48
C HIS A 72 -16.00 -4.00 -4.99
N ARG A 73 -16.11 -2.69 -5.19
CA ARG A 73 -17.31 -2.04 -5.74
C ARG A 73 -17.68 -2.58 -7.13
N ARG A 74 -16.70 -2.89 -7.98
CA ARG A 74 -16.94 -3.49 -9.30
C ARG A 74 -17.40 -4.94 -9.20
N ALA A 75 -16.83 -5.71 -8.27
CA ALA A 75 -17.24 -7.08 -8.01
C ALA A 75 -18.70 -7.12 -7.52
N ASP A 76 -19.05 -6.25 -6.57
CA ASP A 76 -20.41 -6.08 -6.06
C ASP A 76 -21.40 -5.71 -7.18
N GLY A 77 -21.06 -4.72 -8.01
CA GLY A 77 -21.88 -4.33 -9.16
C GLY A 77 -22.06 -5.42 -10.23
N ASN A 78 -21.12 -6.37 -10.31
CA ASN A 78 -21.19 -7.53 -11.20
C ASN A 78 -21.81 -8.77 -10.54
N THR A 79 -22.29 -8.66 -9.30
CA THR A 79 -22.85 -9.76 -8.51
C THR A 79 -21.86 -10.92 -8.31
N ASP A 80 -20.59 -10.60 -8.02
CA ASP A 80 -19.56 -11.59 -7.65
C ASP A 80 -19.30 -11.56 -6.13
N PRO A 81 -20.13 -12.24 -5.31
CA PRO A 81 -19.97 -12.24 -3.86
C PRO A 81 -18.70 -12.93 -3.40
N HIS A 82 -18.18 -13.90 -4.18
CA HIS A 82 -16.98 -14.65 -3.80
C HIS A 82 -15.73 -13.75 -3.86
N LEU A 83 -15.64 -12.89 -4.88
CA LEU A 83 -14.57 -11.90 -4.96
C LEU A 83 -14.69 -10.83 -3.87
N CYS A 84 -15.90 -10.36 -3.54
CA CYS A 84 -16.12 -9.42 -2.44
C CYS A 84 -15.64 -9.99 -1.10
N ASP A 85 -16.12 -11.17 -0.71
CA ASP A 85 -15.76 -11.85 0.55
C ASP A 85 -14.24 -12.03 0.66
N PHE A 86 -13.59 -12.39 -0.44
CA PHE A 86 -12.16 -12.59 -0.47
C PHE A 86 -11.36 -11.30 -0.27
N LEU A 87 -11.78 -10.19 -0.90
CA LEU A 87 -11.12 -8.90 -0.71
C LEU A 87 -11.31 -8.37 0.72
N GLU A 88 -12.48 -8.60 1.31
CA GLU A 88 -12.78 -8.24 2.69
C GLU A 88 -11.86 -8.97 3.68
N GLN A 89 -11.78 -10.30 3.57
CA GLN A 89 -11.05 -11.15 4.52
C GLN A 89 -9.53 -11.06 4.38
N ASN A 90 -9.01 -10.90 3.16
CA ASN A 90 -7.56 -11.03 2.91
C ASN A 90 -6.86 -9.68 2.75
N PHE A 91 -7.59 -8.57 2.55
CA PHE A 91 -6.96 -7.29 2.23
C PHE A 91 -7.53 -6.10 2.98
N LEU A 92 -8.85 -5.99 3.15
CA LEU A 92 -9.44 -4.80 3.78
C LEU A 92 -9.14 -4.74 5.28
N GLU A 93 -9.18 -5.87 5.99
CA GLU A 93 -8.81 -5.95 7.42
C GLU A 93 -7.34 -5.53 7.64
N ASP A 94 -6.42 -6.20 6.94
CA ASP A 94 -4.98 -5.91 7.02
C ASP A 94 -4.62 -4.49 6.59
N SER A 95 -5.32 -3.96 5.57
CA SER A 95 -5.11 -2.59 5.09
C SER A 95 -5.47 -1.56 6.15
N TYR A 96 -6.57 -1.78 6.89
CA TYR A 96 -6.99 -0.87 7.97
C TYR A 96 -5.94 -0.82 9.08
N ASP A 97 -5.47 -1.98 9.55
CA ASP A 97 -4.47 -2.06 10.62
C ASP A 97 -3.13 -1.47 10.18
N THR A 98 -2.72 -1.71 8.94
CA THR A 98 -1.49 -1.15 8.37
C THR A 98 -1.55 0.37 8.28
N ILE A 99 -2.66 0.92 7.77
CA ILE A 99 -2.86 2.39 7.68
C ILE A 99 -2.83 3.02 9.07
N LYS A 100 -3.48 2.39 10.05
CA LYS A 100 -3.49 2.87 11.42
C LYS A 100 -2.08 2.89 12.01
N LYS A 101 -1.35 1.78 11.90
CA LYS A 101 0.02 1.63 12.40
C LYS A 101 0.96 2.68 11.79
N LEU A 102 0.91 2.86 10.47
CA LEU A 102 1.69 3.89 9.76
C LEU A 102 1.29 5.31 10.17
N GLY A 103 0.01 5.55 10.47
CA GLY A 103 -0.48 6.82 11.01
C GLY A 103 0.09 7.12 12.39
N ASP A 104 0.14 6.13 13.27
CA ASP A 104 0.68 6.26 14.62
C ASP A 104 2.22 6.45 14.60
N TYR A 105 2.90 5.78 13.68
CA TYR A 105 4.33 5.99 13.42
C TYR A 105 4.62 7.41 12.94
N ASN A 106 3.88 7.92 11.96
CA ASN A 106 4.05 9.29 11.47
C ASN A 106 3.83 10.33 12.57
N LYS A 107 2.77 10.17 13.39
CA LYS A 107 2.52 11.06 14.54
C LYS A 107 3.67 11.02 15.55
N SER A 108 4.14 9.82 15.89
CA SER A 108 5.22 9.63 16.85
C SER A 108 6.51 10.25 16.35
N LEU A 109 6.90 9.97 15.11
CA LEU A 109 8.08 10.56 14.45
C LEU A 109 7.96 12.09 14.39
N THR A 110 6.83 12.63 13.93
CA THR A 110 6.60 14.09 13.89
C THR A 110 6.79 14.74 15.26
N SER A 111 6.31 14.10 16.32
CA SER A 111 6.42 14.60 17.69
C SER A 111 7.88 14.59 18.19
N ILE A 112 8.59 13.48 18.02
CA ILE A 112 9.97 13.33 18.53
C ILE A 112 11.01 14.09 17.69
N THR A 113 10.72 14.34 16.40
CA THR A 113 11.60 15.11 15.51
C THR A 113 11.23 16.61 15.47
N ALA A 114 10.25 17.07 16.27
CA ALA A 114 9.84 18.47 16.30
C ALA A 114 10.92 19.43 16.83
N SER A 115 11.94 18.90 17.54
CA SER A 115 13.09 19.67 18.00
C SER A 115 14.29 19.47 17.06
N ASP A 116 14.71 20.52 16.38
CA ASP A 116 15.84 20.51 15.44
C ASP A 116 17.17 20.07 16.08
N THR A 117 17.30 20.19 17.41
CA THR A 117 18.54 19.85 18.13
C THR A 117 18.71 18.34 18.34
N HIS A 118 17.60 17.58 18.36
CA HIS A 118 17.62 16.14 18.71
C HIS A 118 16.87 15.23 17.73
N GLY A 119 16.45 15.74 16.56
CA GLY A 119 15.68 14.96 15.59
C GLY A 119 16.34 13.65 15.16
N SER A 120 17.66 13.65 14.93
CA SER A 120 18.41 12.44 14.54
C SER A 120 18.49 11.39 15.66
N LEU A 121 18.62 11.81 16.92
CA LEU A 121 18.56 10.90 18.07
C LEU A 121 17.14 10.36 18.26
N GLY A 122 16.13 11.19 18.03
CA GLY A 122 14.72 10.79 18.05
C GLY A 122 14.42 9.70 17.03
N GLU A 123 14.84 9.86 15.77
CA GLU A 123 14.69 8.83 14.74
C GLU A 123 15.41 7.53 15.10
N TYR A 124 16.64 7.62 15.64
CA TYR A 124 17.39 6.44 16.09
C TYR A 124 16.67 5.67 17.22
N LEU A 125 16.16 6.39 18.22
CA LEU A 125 15.44 5.77 19.34
C LEU A 125 14.11 5.16 18.87
N PHE A 126 13.43 5.81 17.91
CA PHE A 126 12.23 5.26 17.30
C PHE A 126 12.51 3.94 16.59
N ASP A 127 13.56 3.89 15.77
CA ASP A 127 14.02 2.67 15.10
C ASP A 127 14.31 1.53 16.09
N LYS A 128 14.95 1.83 17.22
CA LYS A 128 15.37 0.80 18.19
C LYS A 128 14.26 0.25 19.09
N HIS A 129 13.18 1.01 19.28
CA HIS A 129 12.16 0.69 20.27
C HIS A 129 10.75 0.52 19.70
N THR A 130 10.51 0.89 18.44
CA THR A 130 9.17 0.89 17.84
C THR A 130 9.07 0.05 16.56
N LEU A 131 10.15 0.00 15.77
CA LEU A 131 10.26 -0.80 14.55
C LEU A 131 10.87 -2.17 14.85
#